data_AF-A0A2D5ZCG4-F1
#
_entry.id   AF-A0A2D5ZCG4-F1
#
_cell.length_a   1.000
_cell.length_b   1.000
_cell.length_c   1.000
_cell.angle_alpha   90.00
_cell.angle_beta   90.00
_cell.angle_gamma   90.00
#
_symmetry.space_group_name_H-M   'P 1'
#
loop_
_entity.id
_entity.type
_entity.pdbx_description
1 polymer ?
#
loop_
_entity_poly.entity_id
_entity_poly.type
_entity_poly.pdbx_seq_one_letter_code
_entity_poly.pdbx_strand_id
1 'polypeptide(L)'
;MTALTRDNGPMLWSTDFIADAVAAGLEAHARQDDLEQAVYGFDHLDELGLHPIVQQALRDADIGVWPEQRYPSHWLKKSRSEGLRCDVVLTPDPGSSGLRDPEIRDTLFDLLPACDPEDAYWLEIKTVAQYTVDGPFPRYTTELLSPVPKDIKKLWGDGIIRHAGLLLVLFAESKITAEHDLDTWYRKCLERGYPLGAPARRGFRITDRIGNGYCEVGVFAVRGV
;
A
#
# COMPACT_ATOMS: atom_id res chain seq x y z
N MET A 1 -17.26 -21.05 -20.35
CA MET A 1 -16.27 -20.00 -20.70
C MET A 1 -17.08 -18.75 -21.02
N THR A 2 -17.45 -18.02 -19.97
CA THR A 2 -18.34 -16.86 -20.09
C THR A 2 -17.55 -15.71 -19.49
N ALA A 3 -17.01 -14.85 -20.35
CA ALA A 3 -16.41 -13.60 -19.93
C ALA A 3 -17.50 -12.80 -19.22
N LEU A 4 -17.33 -12.58 -17.92
CA LEU A 4 -18.08 -11.55 -17.22
C LEU A 4 -17.63 -10.23 -17.83
N THR A 5 -18.45 -9.68 -18.72
CA THR A 5 -18.41 -8.27 -19.09
C THR A 5 -18.46 -7.48 -17.79
N ARG A 6 -17.34 -6.87 -17.40
CA ARG A 6 -17.31 -5.89 -16.31
C ARG A 6 -18.27 -4.78 -16.71
N ASP A 7 -19.33 -4.63 -15.92
CA ASP A 7 -20.29 -3.54 -16.04
C ASP A 7 -19.51 -2.22 -15.87
N ASN A 8 -19.64 -1.28 -16.81
CA ASN A 8 -18.96 0.03 -16.81
C ASN A 8 -19.57 0.98 -15.76
N GLY A 9 -19.78 0.49 -14.54
CA GLY A 9 -20.04 1.33 -13.37
C GLY A 9 -18.73 1.94 -12.87
N PRO A 10 -18.77 3.09 -12.15
CA PRO A 10 -17.58 3.61 -11.50
C PRO A 10 -17.03 2.54 -10.55
N MET A 11 -15.77 2.12 -10.79
CA MET A 11 -15.05 1.22 -9.89
C MET A 11 -14.94 1.90 -8.53
N LEU A 12 -15.68 1.40 -7.55
CA LEU A 12 -15.52 1.82 -6.17
C LEU A 12 -14.32 1.06 -5.60
N TRP A 13 -13.23 1.78 -5.33
CA TRP A 13 -12.07 1.19 -4.67
C TRP A 13 -12.46 0.56 -3.34
N SER A 14 -11.98 -0.67 -3.11
CA SER A 14 -12.26 -1.43 -1.90
C SER A 14 -10.96 -1.74 -1.16
N THR A 15 -10.85 -1.26 0.08
CA THR A 15 -9.72 -1.58 0.96
C THR A 15 -9.63 -3.06 1.27
N ASP A 16 -10.78 -3.76 1.33
CA ASP A 16 -10.82 -5.21 1.50
C ASP A 16 -10.16 -5.93 0.33
N PHE A 17 -10.48 -5.51 -0.90
CA PHE A 17 -9.86 -6.10 -2.09
C PHE A 17 -8.35 -5.87 -2.13
N ILE A 18 -7.88 -4.66 -1.80
CA ILE A 18 -6.44 -4.36 -1.71
C ILE A 18 -5.78 -5.23 -0.63
N ALA A 19 -6.39 -5.33 0.55
CA ALA A 19 -5.87 -6.15 1.65
C ALA A 19 -5.81 -7.64 1.28
N ASP A 20 -6.86 -8.16 0.62
CA ASP A 20 -6.93 -9.54 0.12
C ASP A 20 -5.82 -9.82 -0.90
N ALA A 21 -5.65 -8.96 -1.89
CA ALA A 21 -4.62 -9.09 -2.92
C ALA A 21 -3.20 -9.09 -2.33
N VAL A 22 -2.91 -8.09 -1.48
CA VAL A 22 -1.59 -7.96 -0.85
C VAL A 22 -1.30 -9.14 0.07
N ALA A 23 -2.25 -9.53 0.93
CA ALA A 23 -2.05 -10.66 1.84
C ALA A 23 -1.84 -11.98 1.08
N ALA A 24 -2.61 -12.22 0.02
CA ALA A 24 -2.44 -13.42 -0.81
C ALA A 24 -1.06 -13.47 -1.48
N GLY A 25 -0.55 -12.34 -2.00
CA GLY A 25 0.77 -12.27 -2.61
C GLY A 25 1.91 -12.41 -1.60
N LEU A 26 1.81 -11.77 -0.44
CA LEU A 26 2.80 -11.93 0.63
C LEU A 26 2.79 -13.36 1.20
N GLU A 27 1.63 -14.00 1.34
CA GLU A 27 1.54 -15.40 1.76
C GLU A 27 2.16 -16.34 0.69
N ALA A 28 1.93 -16.07 -0.60
CA ALA A 28 2.58 -16.80 -1.67
C ALA A 28 4.10 -16.65 -1.63
N HIS A 29 4.61 -15.45 -1.34
CA HIS A 29 6.03 -15.19 -1.16
C HIS A 29 6.60 -15.92 0.07
N ALA A 30 5.88 -15.93 1.19
CA ALA A 30 6.25 -16.71 2.38
C ALA A 30 6.42 -18.20 2.07
N ARG A 31 5.51 -18.77 1.27
CA ARG A 31 5.61 -20.15 0.79
C ARG A 31 6.83 -20.35 -0.12
N GLN A 32 7.20 -19.36 -0.92
CA GLN A 32 8.40 -19.42 -1.76
C GLN A 32 9.67 -19.43 -0.91
N ASP A 33 9.76 -18.58 0.11
CA ASP A 33 10.88 -18.57 1.07
C ASP A 33 11.06 -19.95 1.75
N ASP A 34 9.95 -20.61 2.07
CA ASP A 34 9.96 -21.95 2.65
C ASP A 34 10.45 -23.02 1.64
N LEU A 35 10.00 -22.95 0.39
CA LEU A 35 10.42 -23.86 -0.68
C LEU A 35 11.91 -23.70 -1.01
N GLU A 36 12.41 -22.47 -1.02
CA GLU A 36 13.81 -22.15 -1.29
C GLU A 36 14.73 -22.44 -0.08
N GLN A 37 14.14 -22.76 1.08
CA GLN A 37 14.85 -22.87 2.35
C GLN A 37 15.65 -21.60 2.66
N ALA A 38 15.04 -20.44 2.40
CA ALA A 38 15.66 -19.14 2.63
C ALA A 38 16.10 -19.01 4.10
N VAL A 39 17.31 -18.48 4.32
CA VAL A 39 17.87 -18.26 5.66
C VAL A 39 17.08 -17.16 6.40
N TYR A 40 16.70 -16.11 5.69
CA TYR A 40 15.82 -15.05 6.16
C TYR A 40 14.60 -14.99 5.24
N GLY A 41 13.41 -14.84 5.81
CA GLY A 41 12.18 -14.64 5.04
C GLY A 41 12.02 -13.17 4.66
N PHE A 42 11.02 -12.84 3.85
CA PHE A 42 10.76 -11.45 3.43
C PHE A 42 10.51 -10.46 4.58
N ASP A 43 10.31 -10.93 5.82
CA ASP A 43 10.18 -10.11 7.03
C ASP A 43 11.47 -9.39 7.45
N HIS A 44 12.63 -9.74 6.86
CA HIS A 44 13.88 -8.99 7.04
C HIS A 44 14.03 -7.79 6.11
N LEU A 45 13.19 -7.68 5.07
CA LEU A 45 13.28 -6.63 4.08
C LEU A 45 12.85 -5.29 4.68
N ASP A 46 13.53 -4.22 4.27
CA ASP A 46 13.06 -2.88 4.55
C ASP A 46 11.84 -2.52 3.68
N GLU A 47 11.29 -1.33 3.91
CA GLU A 47 10.12 -0.81 3.18
C GLU A 47 10.32 -0.90 1.65
N LEU A 48 11.47 -0.44 1.14
CA LEU A 48 11.77 -0.46 -0.29
C LEU A 48 11.96 -1.88 -0.84
N GLY A 49 12.51 -2.80 -0.04
CA GLY A 49 12.60 -4.22 -0.39
C GLY A 49 11.25 -4.90 -0.50
N LEU A 50 10.24 -4.45 0.26
CA LEU A 50 8.87 -4.99 0.21
C LEU A 50 8.03 -4.44 -0.94
N HIS A 51 8.32 -3.22 -1.42
CA HIS A 51 7.57 -2.59 -2.51
C HIS A 51 7.39 -3.49 -3.73
N PRO A 52 8.44 -4.13 -4.30
CA PRO A 52 8.27 -5.03 -5.45
C PRO A 52 7.31 -6.19 -5.21
N ILE A 53 7.29 -6.77 -4.00
CA ILE A 53 6.44 -7.92 -3.66
C ILE A 53 4.98 -7.46 -3.59
N VAL A 54 4.71 -6.36 -2.90
CA VAL A 54 3.38 -5.75 -2.80
C VAL A 54 2.86 -5.34 -4.18
N GLN A 55 3.70 -4.69 -4.99
CA GLN A 55 3.33 -4.28 -6.34
C GLN A 55 3.02 -5.48 -7.23
N GLN A 56 3.79 -6.56 -7.15
CA GLN A 56 3.51 -7.76 -7.92
C GLN A 56 2.21 -8.43 -7.48
N ALA A 57 1.95 -8.52 -6.17
CA ALA A 57 0.70 -9.04 -5.62
C ALA A 57 -0.54 -8.30 -6.19
N LEU A 58 -0.44 -6.97 -6.29
CA LEU A 58 -1.51 -6.12 -6.85
C LEU A 58 -1.66 -6.30 -8.37
N ARG A 59 -0.56 -6.49 -9.11
CA ARG A 59 -0.60 -6.81 -10.54
C ARG A 59 -1.24 -8.17 -10.81
N ASP A 60 -0.90 -9.17 -10.00
CA ASP A 60 -1.47 -10.53 -10.10
C ASP A 60 -2.97 -10.54 -9.78
N ALA A 61 -3.46 -9.54 -9.05
CA ALA A 61 -4.87 -9.27 -8.82
C ALA A 61 -5.56 -8.47 -9.94
N ASP A 62 -4.92 -8.31 -11.11
CA ASP A 62 -5.48 -7.67 -12.30
C ASP A 62 -5.79 -6.17 -12.11
N ILE A 63 -4.94 -5.48 -11.33
CA ILE A 63 -4.97 -4.02 -11.11
C ILE A 63 -3.78 -3.38 -11.83
N GLY A 64 -3.94 -2.20 -12.40
CA GLY A 64 -2.81 -1.42 -12.90
C GLY A 64 -2.00 -0.85 -11.75
N VAL A 65 -0.68 -1.00 -11.78
CA VAL A 65 0.22 -0.65 -10.67
C VAL A 65 1.35 0.25 -11.15
N TRP A 66 1.37 1.48 -10.64
CA TRP A 66 2.27 2.56 -11.05
C TRP A 66 3.09 3.04 -9.85
N PRO A 67 4.34 2.57 -9.70
CA PRO A 67 5.18 2.96 -8.57
C PRO A 67 5.62 4.43 -8.67
N GLU A 68 5.96 5.03 -7.53
CA GLU A 68 6.73 6.27 -7.44
C GLU A 68 6.13 7.46 -8.22
N GLN A 69 4.80 7.53 -8.30
CA GLN A 69 4.12 8.61 -9.01
C GLN A 69 4.18 9.89 -8.21
N ARG A 70 4.45 11.01 -8.88
CA ARG A 70 4.46 12.32 -8.24
C ARG A 70 3.03 12.72 -7.89
N TYR A 71 2.84 13.31 -6.72
CA TYR A 71 1.54 13.87 -6.33
C TYR A 71 1.04 14.95 -7.30
N PRO A 72 -0.27 15.03 -7.58
CA PRO A 72 -0.81 15.98 -8.55
C PRO A 72 -0.43 17.44 -8.29
N SER A 73 -0.50 17.87 -7.02
CA SER A 73 -0.06 19.21 -6.57
C SER A 73 1.40 19.55 -6.87
N HIS A 74 2.23 18.57 -7.23
CA HIS A 74 3.65 18.73 -7.52
C HIS A 74 4.01 18.52 -9.00
N TRP A 75 3.07 18.17 -9.87
CA TRP A 75 3.35 17.86 -11.28
C TRP A 75 4.13 18.94 -12.01
N LEU A 76 3.78 20.22 -11.80
CA LEU A 76 4.44 21.36 -12.44
C LEU A 76 5.85 21.69 -11.91
N LYS A 77 6.40 20.90 -10.97
CA LYS A 77 7.77 21.09 -10.48
C LYS A 77 8.79 20.67 -11.55
N LYS A 78 9.74 21.56 -11.82
CA LYS A 78 10.64 21.50 -12.98
C LYS A 78 11.59 20.31 -12.98
N SER A 79 12.19 19.95 -11.84
CA SER A 79 13.15 18.84 -11.81
C SER A 79 12.49 17.53 -11.38
N ARG A 80 13.02 16.40 -11.87
CA ARG A 80 12.52 15.05 -11.52
C ARG A 80 12.75 14.70 -10.05
N SER A 81 13.78 15.27 -9.42
CA SER A 81 14.12 15.09 -8.00
C SER A 81 13.35 16.03 -7.07
N GLU A 82 12.71 17.07 -7.61
CA GLU A 82 11.79 17.92 -6.86
C GLU A 82 10.39 17.28 -6.77
N GLY A 83 9.76 17.43 -5.61
CA GLY A 83 8.38 17.00 -5.37
C GLY A 83 8.25 15.65 -4.66
N LEU A 84 7.28 15.60 -3.75
CA LEU A 84 6.86 14.37 -3.07
C LEU A 84 6.22 13.40 -4.06
N ARG A 85 6.41 12.10 -3.80
CA ARG A 85 5.89 10.97 -4.56
C ARG A 85 5.09 10.08 -3.63
N CYS A 86 4.15 9.35 -4.23
CA CYS A 86 3.42 8.26 -3.61
C CYS A 86 4.11 6.95 -3.97
N ASP A 87 4.21 6.03 -3.02
CA ASP A 87 4.89 4.75 -3.19
C ASP A 87 4.27 3.94 -4.35
N VAL A 88 2.94 3.89 -4.40
CA VAL A 88 2.21 3.23 -5.50
C VAL A 88 0.86 3.87 -5.79
N VAL A 89 0.56 4.02 -7.08
CA VAL A 89 -0.75 4.42 -7.58
C VAL A 89 -1.39 3.26 -8.32
N LEU A 90 -2.65 2.99 -7.99
CA LEU A 90 -3.44 1.92 -8.58
C LEU A 90 -4.43 2.48 -9.59
N THR A 91 -4.57 1.79 -10.73
CA THR A 91 -5.55 2.12 -11.77
C THR A 91 -6.51 0.94 -11.98
N PRO A 92 -7.81 1.20 -12.26
CA PRO A 92 -8.80 0.13 -12.40
C PRO A 92 -8.49 -0.86 -13.52
N ASP A 93 -7.88 -0.37 -14.60
CA ASP A 93 -7.49 -1.17 -15.75
C ASP A 93 -5.98 -1.47 -15.70
N PRO A 94 -5.55 -2.74 -15.68
CA PRO A 94 -4.15 -3.12 -15.80
C PRO A 94 -3.55 -2.82 -17.18
N GLY A 95 -4.39 -2.69 -18.21
CA GLY A 95 -4.01 -2.26 -19.56
C GLY A 95 -3.87 -0.75 -19.74
N SER A 96 -4.14 0.04 -18.69
CA SER A 96 -3.95 1.49 -18.71
C SER A 96 -2.53 1.86 -19.11
N SER A 97 -2.35 2.98 -19.81
CA SER A 97 -1.01 3.51 -20.11
C SER A 97 -0.39 4.32 -18.96
N GLY A 98 -1.09 4.47 -17.83
CA GLY A 98 -0.63 5.23 -16.67
C GLY A 98 -1.67 6.21 -16.13
N LEU A 99 -1.20 7.18 -15.37
CA LEU A 99 -1.98 8.37 -15.02
C LEU A 99 -2.06 9.31 -16.23
N ARG A 100 -3.23 9.92 -16.45
CA ARG A 100 -3.43 10.92 -17.49
C ARG A 100 -2.62 12.16 -17.18
N ASP A 101 -1.84 12.60 -18.17
CA ASP A 101 -1.03 13.81 -18.05
C ASP A 101 -1.95 15.04 -18.13
N PRO A 102 -1.94 15.92 -17.10
CA PRO A 102 -2.78 17.11 -17.07
C PRO A 102 -2.48 18.11 -18.19
N GLU A 103 -1.26 18.14 -18.73
CA GLU A 103 -0.88 19.09 -19.78
C GLU A 103 -1.46 18.72 -21.14
N ILE A 104 -1.79 17.44 -21.35
CA ILE A 104 -2.37 16.94 -22.60
C ILE A 104 -3.86 16.61 -22.49
N ARG A 105 -4.45 16.62 -21.29
CA ARG A 105 -5.88 16.37 -21.07
C ARG A 105 -6.74 17.28 -21.96
N ASP A 106 -7.74 16.71 -22.61
CA ASP A 106 -8.65 17.41 -23.54
C ASP A 106 -7.96 17.99 -24.81
N THR A 107 -6.73 17.58 -25.11
CA THR A 107 -6.04 17.92 -26.36
C THR A 107 -6.13 16.81 -27.40
N LEU A 108 -5.73 17.08 -28.64
CA LEU A 108 -5.64 16.06 -29.69
C LEU A 108 -4.63 14.93 -29.39
N PHE A 109 -3.77 15.11 -28.39
CA PHE A 109 -2.80 14.09 -27.95
C PHE A 109 -3.35 13.20 -26.83
N ASP A 110 -4.57 13.46 -26.36
CA ASP A 110 -5.25 12.73 -25.28
C ASP A 110 -5.91 11.42 -25.77
N LEU A 111 -5.13 10.60 -26.47
CA LEU A 111 -5.63 9.42 -27.20
C LEU A 111 -5.33 8.10 -26.49
N LEU A 112 -4.45 8.12 -25.50
CA LEU A 112 -4.06 6.92 -24.77
C LEU A 112 -5.10 6.57 -23.69
N PRO A 113 -5.34 5.26 -23.43
CA PRO A 113 -6.19 4.81 -22.34
C PRO A 113 -5.48 5.03 -20.99
N ALA A 114 -5.41 6.27 -20.55
CA ALA A 114 -4.84 6.66 -19.26
C ALA A 114 -5.94 6.84 -18.20
N CYS A 115 -5.59 6.62 -16.93
CA CYS A 115 -6.49 6.80 -15.79
C CYS A 115 -6.43 8.25 -15.30
N ASP A 116 -7.57 8.88 -15.08
CA ASP A 116 -7.60 10.18 -14.42
C ASP A 116 -7.11 10.03 -12.95
N PRO A 117 -6.31 10.96 -12.43
CA PRO A 117 -5.83 10.93 -11.04
C PRO A 117 -6.94 10.88 -10.00
N GLU A 118 -8.07 11.52 -10.30
CA GLU A 118 -9.28 11.53 -9.48
C GLU A 118 -9.90 10.13 -9.35
N ASP A 119 -9.71 9.26 -10.35
CA ASP A 119 -10.25 7.90 -10.39
C ASP A 119 -9.22 6.85 -9.92
N ALA A 120 -7.95 7.23 -9.78
CA ALA A 120 -6.88 6.37 -9.30
C ALA A 120 -6.85 6.27 -7.77
N TYR A 121 -6.26 5.19 -7.24
CA TYR A 121 -6.04 5.01 -5.79
C TYR A 121 -4.57 5.27 -5.43
N TRP A 122 -4.34 6.22 -4.54
CA TRP A 122 -3.01 6.62 -4.07
C TRP A 122 -2.68 5.89 -2.77
N LEU A 123 -1.74 4.95 -2.81
CA LEU A 123 -1.42 4.07 -1.69
C LEU A 123 0.01 4.28 -1.21
N GLU A 124 0.17 4.79 0.01
CA GLU A 124 1.46 4.79 0.71
C GLU A 124 1.64 3.43 1.40
N ILE A 125 2.87 2.92 1.44
CA ILE A 125 3.22 1.61 2.01
C ILE A 125 4.09 1.86 3.23
N LYS A 126 3.75 1.20 4.33
CA LYS A 126 4.55 1.23 5.55
C LYS A 126 4.80 -0.18 6.07
N THR A 127 6.03 -0.45 6.47
CA THR A 127 6.43 -1.74 7.01
C THR A 127 7.02 -1.54 8.40
N VAL A 128 6.68 -2.44 9.32
CA VAL A 128 7.16 -2.42 10.70
C VAL A 128 7.37 -3.87 11.15
N ALA A 129 8.53 -4.16 11.74
CA ALA A 129 8.85 -5.50 12.24
C ALA A 129 9.25 -5.44 13.72
N GLN A 130 8.75 -6.38 14.52
CA GLN A 130 9.09 -6.52 15.93
C GLN A 130 10.53 -7.01 16.11
N TYR A 131 11.02 -7.83 15.17
CA TYR A 131 12.39 -8.34 15.15
C TYR A 131 13.06 -8.03 13.81
N THR A 132 14.36 -7.74 13.86
CA THR A 132 15.25 -7.69 12.69
C THR A 132 16.27 -8.83 12.77
N VAL A 133 17.14 -8.93 11.77
CA VAL A 133 18.26 -9.89 11.77
C VAL A 133 19.19 -9.75 12.99
N ASP A 134 19.19 -8.59 13.65
CA ASP A 134 19.97 -8.31 14.85
C ASP A 134 19.23 -8.66 16.17
N GLY A 135 18.00 -9.16 16.08
CA GLY A 135 17.13 -9.51 17.21
C GLY A 135 15.97 -8.52 17.43
N PRO A 136 15.44 -8.42 18.66
CA PRO A 136 14.30 -7.55 18.96
C PRO A 136 14.57 -6.10 18.59
N PHE A 137 13.66 -5.46 17.86
CA PHE A 137 13.85 -4.11 17.37
C PHE A 137 13.42 -3.07 18.41
N PRO A 138 14.35 -2.32 19.05
CA PRO A 138 14.01 -1.47 20.20
C PRO A 138 13.10 -0.29 19.84
N ARG A 139 13.04 0.08 18.55
CA ARG A 139 12.25 1.21 18.05
C ARG A 139 10.92 0.76 17.43
N TYR A 140 10.55 -0.51 17.53
CA TYR A 140 9.30 -1.06 16.98
C TYR A 140 8.08 -0.18 17.26
N THR A 141 7.81 0.14 18.54
CA THR A 141 6.69 1.00 18.93
C THR A 141 6.77 2.42 18.34
N THR A 142 7.99 2.97 18.22
CA THR A 142 8.19 4.32 17.67
C THR A 142 8.02 4.35 16.15
N GLU A 143 8.54 3.35 15.44
CA GLU A 143 8.34 3.18 14.00
C GLU A 143 6.87 2.89 13.67
N LEU A 144 6.16 2.16 14.53
CA LEU A 144 4.72 1.97 14.37
C LEU A 144 3.96 3.30 14.47
N LEU A 145 4.30 4.17 15.43
CA LEU A 145 3.47 5.34 15.79
C LEU A 145 3.89 6.69 15.17
N SER A 146 5.11 6.82 14.66
CA SER A 146 5.69 8.11 14.23
C SER A 146 5.56 8.51 12.74
N PRO A 147 5.55 7.58 11.74
CA PRO A 147 5.62 7.94 10.32
C PRO A 147 4.29 8.47 9.74
N VAL A 148 3.20 7.91 10.24
CA VAL A 148 1.84 7.99 9.70
C VAL A 148 1.26 9.41 9.59
N PRO A 149 1.50 10.34 10.53
CA PRO A 149 1.06 11.73 10.37
C PRO A 149 1.56 12.41 9.11
N LYS A 150 2.76 12.06 8.64
CA LYS A 150 3.35 12.71 7.46
C LYS A 150 2.68 12.20 6.21
N ASP A 151 2.57 10.88 6.06
CA ASP A 151 2.07 10.25 4.84
C ASP A 151 0.56 10.51 4.65
N ILE A 152 -0.24 10.44 5.73
CA ILE A 152 -1.65 10.84 5.68
C ILE A 152 -1.80 12.31 5.29
N LYS A 153 -0.95 13.21 5.80
CA LYS A 153 -1.01 14.64 5.44
C LYS A 153 -0.63 14.90 3.99
N LYS A 154 0.28 14.10 3.40
CA LYS A 154 0.60 14.20 1.97
C LYS A 154 -0.63 13.88 1.13
N LEU A 155 -1.28 12.75 1.43
CA LEU A 155 -2.47 12.27 0.73
C LEU A 155 -3.65 13.23 0.92
N TRP A 156 -3.92 13.63 2.15
CA TRP A 156 -5.05 14.50 2.50
C TRP A 156 -4.88 15.95 2.04
N GLY A 157 -3.64 16.40 1.83
CA GLY A 157 -3.35 17.77 1.41
C GLY A 157 -3.49 18.04 -0.08
N ASP A 158 -3.71 17.01 -0.90
CA ASP A 158 -3.80 17.13 -2.36
C ASP A 158 -5.27 17.19 -2.82
N GLY A 159 -5.67 18.30 -3.45
CA GLY A 159 -7.07 18.54 -3.83
C GLY A 159 -7.58 17.77 -5.05
N ILE A 160 -6.72 17.01 -5.73
CA ILE A 160 -7.11 16.19 -6.90
C ILE A 160 -7.34 14.73 -6.49
N ILE A 161 -6.60 14.23 -5.49
CA ILE A 161 -6.73 12.86 -5.00
C ILE A 161 -8.11 12.68 -4.37
N ARG A 162 -8.89 11.69 -4.83
CA ARG A 162 -10.20 11.32 -4.23
C ARG A 162 -10.21 9.96 -3.56
N HIS A 163 -9.22 9.13 -3.89
CA HIS A 163 -9.08 7.80 -3.34
C HIS A 163 -7.64 7.60 -2.88
N ALA A 164 -7.47 7.39 -1.58
CA ALA A 164 -6.16 7.22 -1.00
C ALA A 164 -6.19 6.28 0.20
N GLY A 165 -5.05 5.66 0.48
CA GLY A 165 -4.90 4.84 1.66
C GLY A 165 -3.47 4.68 2.12
N LEU A 166 -3.36 4.09 3.29
CA LEU A 166 -2.11 3.60 3.85
C LEU A 166 -2.19 2.08 3.97
N LEU A 167 -1.25 1.38 3.36
CA LEU A 167 -0.99 -0.03 3.61
C LEU A 167 0.04 -0.14 4.72
N LEU A 168 -0.29 -0.80 5.82
CA LEU A 168 0.64 -1.16 6.89
C LEU A 168 0.87 -2.68 6.88
N VAL A 169 2.11 -3.10 6.67
CA VAL A 169 2.56 -4.49 6.81
C VAL A 169 3.32 -4.62 8.13
N LEU A 170 2.80 -5.43 9.03
CA LEU A 170 3.30 -5.61 10.38
C LEU A 170 3.81 -7.04 10.56
N PHE A 171 5.05 -7.19 10.99
CA PHE A 171 5.63 -8.46 11.40
C PHE A 171 5.76 -8.52 12.92
N ALA A 172 5.20 -9.57 13.51
CA ALA A 172 5.25 -9.78 14.95
C ALA A 172 5.47 -11.26 15.29
N GLU A 173 5.85 -11.54 16.52
CA GLU A 173 6.01 -12.89 17.05
C GLU A 173 4.73 -13.72 16.89
N SER A 174 3.56 -13.10 17.09
CA SER A 174 2.28 -13.79 17.09
C SER A 174 1.15 -12.95 16.54
N LYS A 175 0.07 -13.64 16.14
CA LYS A 175 -1.20 -13.02 15.75
C LYS A 175 -1.75 -12.06 16.81
N ILE A 176 -1.71 -12.47 18.08
CA ILE A 176 -2.27 -11.69 19.19
C ILE A 176 -1.52 -10.36 19.32
N THR A 177 -0.20 -10.40 19.21
CA THR A 177 0.66 -9.20 19.24
C THR A 177 0.34 -8.28 18.06
N ALA A 178 0.30 -8.83 16.85
CA ALA A 178 0.03 -8.05 15.64
C ALA A 178 -1.34 -7.36 15.69
N GLU A 179 -2.41 -8.08 16.04
CA GLU A 179 -3.77 -7.53 16.15
C GLU A 179 -3.85 -6.44 17.22
N HIS A 180 -3.27 -6.68 18.40
CA HIS A 180 -3.23 -5.70 19.49
C HIS A 180 -2.51 -4.41 19.09
N ASP A 181 -1.38 -4.54 18.41
CA ASP A 181 -0.54 -3.40 18.03
C ASP A 181 -1.19 -2.58 16.93
N LEU A 182 -1.80 -3.24 15.94
CA LEU A 182 -2.59 -2.58 14.90
C LEU A 182 -3.82 -1.86 15.46
N ASP A 183 -4.51 -2.45 16.44
CA ASP A 183 -5.63 -1.81 17.16
C ASP A 183 -5.18 -0.59 17.96
N THR A 184 -4.06 -0.71 18.66
CA THR A 184 -3.48 0.38 19.44
C THR A 184 -3.04 1.52 18.54
N TRP A 185 -2.42 1.20 17.41
CA TRP A 185 -2.05 2.15 16.38
C TRP A 185 -3.26 2.89 15.82
N TYR A 186 -4.32 2.16 15.45
CA TYR A 186 -5.51 2.74 14.84
C TYR A 186 -6.22 3.69 15.80
N ARG A 187 -6.42 3.27 17.06
CA ARG A 187 -6.99 4.11 18.11
C ARG A 187 -6.20 5.40 18.32
N LYS A 188 -4.87 5.31 18.40
CA LYS A 188 -4.00 6.50 18.55
C LYS A 188 -4.11 7.43 17.35
N CYS A 189 -4.32 6.91 16.14
CA CYS A 189 -4.54 7.75 14.97
C CYS A 189 -5.87 8.52 15.06
N LEU A 190 -6.94 7.85 15.50
CA LEU A 190 -8.25 8.49 15.73
C LEU A 190 -8.19 9.54 16.85
N GLU A 191 -7.52 9.23 17.97
CA GLU A 191 -7.33 10.17 19.09
C GLU A 191 -6.58 11.45 18.67
N ARG A 192 -5.70 11.35 17.67
CA ARG A 192 -4.98 12.49 17.09
C ARG A 192 -5.77 13.23 16.00
N GLY A 193 -6.98 12.76 15.67
CA GLY A 193 -7.86 13.38 14.67
C GLY A 193 -7.46 13.13 13.22
N TYR A 194 -6.69 12.07 12.93
CA TYR A 194 -6.39 11.74 11.54
C TYR A 194 -7.62 11.17 10.82
N PRO A 195 -7.84 11.54 9.55
CA PRO A 195 -9.04 11.14 8.81
C PRO A 195 -8.90 9.72 8.26
N LEU A 196 -8.84 8.72 9.13
CA LEU A 196 -8.72 7.31 8.72
C LEU A 196 -10.06 6.57 8.80
N GLY A 197 -10.32 5.75 7.78
CA GLY A 197 -11.34 4.71 7.79
C GLY A 197 -10.97 3.55 8.70
N ALA A 198 -11.96 2.70 9.01
CA ALA A 198 -11.68 1.42 9.66
C ALA A 198 -10.81 0.56 8.73
N PRO A 199 -9.79 -0.14 9.25
CA PRO A 199 -8.93 -0.96 8.40
C PRO A 199 -9.65 -2.18 7.84
N ALA A 200 -9.35 -2.50 6.59
CA ALA A 200 -9.42 -3.88 6.12
C ALA A 200 -8.17 -4.63 6.58
N ARG A 201 -8.34 -5.80 7.19
CA ARG A 201 -7.27 -6.56 7.84
C ARG A 201 -7.20 -7.98 7.33
N ARG A 202 -6.00 -8.47 7.07
CA ARG A 202 -5.70 -9.87 6.74
C ARG A 202 -4.38 -10.24 7.39
N GLY A 203 -4.24 -11.49 7.81
CA GLY A 203 -2.98 -11.95 8.37
C GLY A 203 -2.83 -13.46 8.26
N PHE A 204 -1.58 -13.89 8.27
CA PHE A 204 -1.19 -15.28 8.08
C PHE A 204 0.10 -15.57 8.84
N ARG A 205 0.34 -16.85 9.11
CA ARG A 205 1.58 -17.29 9.75
C ARG A 205 2.71 -17.30 8.74
N ILE A 206 3.88 -16.89 9.19
CA ILE A 206 5.14 -17.06 8.46
C ILE A 206 6.04 -18.00 9.26
N THR A 207 6.94 -18.70 8.57
CA THR A 207 7.94 -19.53 9.24
C THR A 207 8.93 -18.61 9.97
N ASP A 208 8.97 -18.74 11.29
CA ASP A 208 9.80 -17.91 12.17
C ASP A 208 11.29 -18.20 11.98
N ARG A 209 12.00 -17.24 11.42
CA ARG A 209 13.46 -17.29 11.16
C ARG A 209 14.25 -16.30 12.00
N ILE A 210 13.64 -15.17 12.38
CA ILE A 210 14.31 -14.06 13.07
C ILE A 210 13.53 -13.52 14.28
N GLY A 211 12.42 -14.16 14.65
CA GLY A 211 11.55 -13.78 15.78
C GLY A 211 10.15 -13.31 15.37
N ASN A 212 9.88 -13.12 14.08
CA ASN A 212 8.53 -12.82 13.59
C ASN A 212 7.85 -14.11 13.10
N GLY A 213 6.76 -14.51 13.75
CA GLY A 213 5.96 -15.69 13.39
C GLY A 213 4.65 -15.37 12.68
N TYR A 214 4.33 -14.09 12.49
CA TYR A 214 3.06 -13.66 11.92
C TYR A 214 3.21 -12.36 11.11
N CYS A 215 2.56 -12.32 9.95
CA CYS A 215 2.42 -11.14 9.12
C CYS A 215 0.95 -10.67 9.15
N GLU A 216 0.74 -9.41 9.50
CA GLU A 216 -0.55 -8.74 9.47
C GLU A 216 -0.51 -7.58 8.46
N VAL A 217 -1.53 -7.50 7.62
CA VAL A 217 -1.74 -6.48 6.59
C VAL A 217 -2.96 -5.67 6.98
N GLY A 218 -2.78 -4.36 7.17
CA GLY A 218 -3.85 -3.40 7.41
C GLY A 218 -3.92 -2.34 6.32
N VAL A 219 -5.05 -2.22 5.63
CA VAL A 219 -5.29 -1.16 4.65
C VAL A 219 -6.28 -0.15 5.22
N PHE A 220 -5.84 1.10 5.35
CA PHE A 220 -6.63 2.19 5.91
C PHE A 220 -6.96 3.20 4.82
N ALA A 221 -8.25 3.40 4.53
CA ALA A 221 -8.67 4.48 3.65
C ALA A 221 -8.43 5.85 4.33
N VAL A 222 -7.89 6.80 3.59
CA VAL A 222 -7.87 8.22 3.99
C VAL A 222 -9.22 8.82 3.59
N ARG A 223 -9.92 9.44 4.53
CA ARG A 223 -11.23 10.07 4.35
C ARG A 223 -11.09 11.56 4.05
N GLY A 224 -12.08 12.12 3.36
CA GLY A 224 -12.14 13.57 3.11
C GLY A 224 -11.04 14.06 2.17
N VAL A 225 -10.49 13.14 1.37
CA VAL A 225 -9.92 13.38 0.04
C VAL A 225 -11.06 13.33 -0.98
#